data_AF-A0A957TMS3-F1
#
_entry.id   AF-A0A957TMS3-F1
#
_cell.length_a   1.000
_cell.length_b   1.000
_cell.length_c   1.000
_cell.angle_alpha   90.00
_cell.angle_beta   90.00
_cell.angle_gamma   90.00
#
_symmetry.space_group_name_H-M   'P 1'
#
loop_
_entity.id
_entity.type
_entity.pdbx_description
1 polymer ?
#
loop_
_entity_poly.entity_id
_entity_poly.type
_entity_poly.pdbx_seq_one_letter_code
_entity_poly.pdbx_strand_id
1 'polypeptide(L)'
;MSELPGIPDSLRDLPNLAQDLGLPDLSSIGNLPGLEDLPSLQTPPGAISYSGPTEYSLSVGDRLPGTDIVLTAITDNGAEFQIAGMRSVRNLGDSLDYDGDWPGIGGVSYNARFRLYYIGSSSVRVAGVHRFVIRDIQPVEADVTVNGNTLRMPFTVNVSTGEQIAGTTLSYGGQEERGGIINGLPAGDYPFRKIGDSISWKGYVRGDIPVQYNIRMLYYDDSRAQVGGIVTVALPGQ
;
A
#
# COMPACT_ATOMS: atom_id res chain seq x y z
N MET A 1 15.24 -14.77 9.92
CA MET A 1 14.91 -13.51 9.23
C MET A 1 13.76 -12.89 10.00
N SER A 2 13.89 -11.63 10.42
CA SER A 2 12.85 -10.96 11.20
C SER A 2 11.63 -10.72 10.29
N GLU A 3 10.45 -11.14 10.73
CA GLU A 3 9.22 -11.10 9.94
C GLU A 3 8.79 -9.64 9.76
N LEU A 4 8.81 -9.14 8.51
CA LEU A 4 8.25 -7.83 8.20
C LEU A 4 6.71 -7.91 8.30
N PRO A 5 6.08 -7.13 9.20
CA PRO A 5 4.64 -7.14 9.34
C PRO A 5 3.99 -6.64 8.06
N GLY A 6 2.99 -7.39 7.59
CA GLY A 6 2.14 -7.01 6.46
C GLY A 6 2.70 -7.21 5.06
N ILE A 7 3.77 -7.99 4.90
CA ILE A 7 4.22 -8.48 3.59
C ILE A 7 3.60 -9.86 3.31
N PRO A 8 2.85 -10.05 2.21
CA PRO A 8 2.36 -11.36 1.78
C PRO A 8 3.46 -12.41 1.64
N ASP A 9 3.21 -13.66 2.04
CA ASP A 9 4.22 -14.74 2.02
C ASP A 9 4.83 -14.97 0.64
N SER A 10 4.03 -14.88 -0.43
CA SER A 10 4.50 -15.03 -1.81
C SER A 10 5.54 -13.99 -2.24
N LEU A 11 5.61 -12.86 -1.55
CA LEU A 11 6.62 -11.82 -1.78
C LEU A 11 7.86 -12.01 -0.91
N ARG A 12 7.77 -12.81 0.16
CA ARG A 12 8.89 -13.10 1.08
C ARG A 12 9.89 -14.07 0.47
N ASP A 13 9.44 -14.95 -0.42
CA ASP A 13 10.28 -15.93 -1.12
C ASP A 13 11.20 -15.28 -2.17
N LEU A 14 11.01 -13.98 -2.45
CA LEU A 14 11.87 -13.21 -3.33
C LEU A 14 12.90 -12.43 -2.51
N PRO A 15 14.19 -12.81 -2.53
CA PRO A 15 15.22 -12.15 -1.72
C PRO A 15 15.38 -10.68 -2.12
N ASN A 16 15.59 -9.82 -1.12
CA ASN A 16 15.71 -8.36 -1.24
C ASN A 16 14.48 -7.61 -1.79
N LEU A 17 13.36 -8.31 -2.04
CA LEU A 17 12.22 -7.69 -2.68
C LEU A 17 11.67 -6.52 -1.87
N ALA A 18 11.48 -6.63 -0.55
CA ALA A 18 10.98 -5.50 0.25
C ALA A 18 11.85 -4.23 0.12
N GLN A 19 13.17 -4.38 0.02
CA GLN A 19 14.14 -3.29 -0.17
C GLN A 19 14.11 -2.77 -1.61
N ASP A 20 14.10 -3.65 -2.62
CA ASP A 20 13.98 -3.31 -4.04
C ASP A 20 12.65 -2.59 -4.35
N LEU A 21 11.62 -2.93 -3.58
CA LEU A 21 10.28 -2.34 -3.63
C LEU A 21 10.16 -1.04 -2.84
N GLY A 22 11.21 -0.64 -2.10
CA GLY A 22 11.24 0.59 -1.31
C GLY A 22 10.24 0.61 -0.16
N LEU A 23 9.89 -0.56 0.39
CA LEU A 23 9.12 -0.67 1.63
C LEU A 23 10.05 -0.43 2.83
N PRO A 24 9.57 0.21 3.90
CA PRO A 24 10.39 0.43 5.08
C PRO A 24 10.73 -0.91 5.75
N ASP A 25 12.00 -1.08 6.14
CA ASP A 25 12.44 -2.21 6.95
C ASP A 25 12.15 -1.93 8.42
N LEU A 26 10.97 -2.36 8.85
CA LEU A 26 10.48 -2.17 10.22
C LEU A 26 10.92 -3.28 11.18
N SER A 27 11.71 -4.25 10.71
CA SER A 27 11.97 -5.50 11.43
C SER A 27 12.86 -5.37 12.67
N SER A 28 13.46 -4.20 12.86
CA SER A 28 14.28 -3.84 14.03
C SER A 28 13.49 -3.11 15.13
N ILE A 29 12.25 -2.69 14.84
CA ILE A 29 11.42 -1.94 15.78
C ILE A 29 10.57 -2.94 16.56
N GLY A 30 10.79 -3.02 17.87
CA GLY A 30 10.04 -3.91 18.74
C GLY A 30 8.57 -3.49 18.90
N ASN A 31 7.68 -4.49 19.04
CA ASN A 31 6.27 -4.30 19.39
C ASN A 31 5.47 -3.42 18.39
N LEU A 32 5.81 -3.52 17.11
CA LEU A 32 4.99 -2.94 16.06
C LEU A 32 3.69 -3.74 15.85
N PRO A 33 2.59 -3.06 15.53
CA PRO A 33 1.33 -3.73 15.19
C PRO A 33 1.45 -4.54 13.90
N GLY A 34 0.74 -5.65 13.84
CA GLY A 34 0.60 -6.52 12.68
C GLY A 34 -0.69 -6.25 11.90
N LEU A 35 -0.84 -6.87 10.71
CA LEU A 35 -2.07 -6.72 9.91
C LEU A 35 -3.32 -7.27 10.63
N GLU A 36 -3.12 -8.20 11.56
CA GLU A 36 -4.12 -8.78 12.44
C GLU A 36 -4.71 -7.76 13.44
N ASP A 37 -3.99 -6.67 13.72
CA ASP A 37 -4.47 -5.59 14.60
C ASP A 37 -5.39 -4.60 13.86
N LEU A 38 -5.44 -4.68 12.53
CA LEU A 38 -6.34 -3.87 11.71
C LEU A 38 -7.74 -4.49 11.71
N PRO A 39 -8.80 -3.66 11.73
CA PRO A 39 -10.15 -4.17 11.64
C PRO A 39 -10.35 -4.92 10.32
N SER A 40 -11.12 -6.01 10.37
CA SER A 40 -11.51 -6.74 9.18
C SER A 40 -12.40 -5.83 8.32
N LEU A 41 -11.88 -5.40 7.18
CA LEU A 41 -12.66 -4.73 6.16
C LEU A 41 -13.03 -5.76 5.11
N GLN A 42 -14.33 -5.95 4.87
CA GLN A 42 -14.77 -6.68 3.69
C GLN A 42 -14.46 -5.84 2.46
N THR A 43 -13.80 -6.43 1.47
CA THR A 43 -13.65 -5.83 0.14
C THR A 43 -14.90 -6.19 -0.66
N PRO A 44 -15.86 -5.26 -0.85
CA PRO A 44 -17.06 -5.57 -1.63
C PRO A 44 -16.71 -5.83 -3.10
N PRO A 45 -17.60 -6.47 -3.88
CA PRO A 45 -17.43 -6.58 -5.33
C PRO A 45 -17.21 -5.20 -5.97
N GLY A 46 -16.24 -5.11 -6.88
CA GLY A 46 -15.86 -3.84 -7.52
C GLY A 46 -15.01 -2.91 -6.63
N ALA A 47 -14.51 -3.38 -5.49
CA ALA A 47 -13.51 -2.67 -4.70
C ALA A 47 -12.16 -3.38 -4.73
N ILE A 48 -11.12 -2.64 -4.34
CA ILE A 48 -9.77 -3.17 -4.13
C ILE A 48 -9.28 -2.78 -2.74
N SER A 49 -8.59 -3.71 -2.07
CA SER A 49 -7.95 -3.48 -0.78
C SER A 49 -6.45 -3.52 -0.93
N TYR A 50 -5.78 -2.58 -0.27
CA TYR A 50 -4.33 -2.59 -0.09
C TYR A 50 -4.00 -2.54 1.38
N SER A 51 -2.90 -3.18 1.74
CA SER A 51 -2.37 -3.14 3.10
C SER A 51 -0.87 -3.37 3.09
N GLY A 52 -0.19 -2.83 4.09
CA GLY A 52 1.25 -3.01 4.22
C GLY A 52 1.86 -2.25 5.38
N PRO A 53 3.18 -2.38 5.56
CA PRO A 53 3.93 -1.57 6.50
C PRO A 53 4.15 -0.15 5.96
N THR A 54 4.16 0.84 6.85
CA THR A 54 4.55 2.21 6.50
C THR A 54 5.23 2.93 7.68
N GLU A 55 5.94 4.01 7.37
CA GLU A 55 6.69 4.82 8.31
C GLU A 55 6.55 6.30 7.95
N TYR A 56 6.37 7.15 8.96
CA TYR A 56 6.34 8.61 8.80
C TYR A 56 7.27 9.30 9.78
N SER A 57 7.89 10.39 9.32
CA SER A 57 8.55 11.39 10.16
C SER A 57 7.67 12.64 10.18
N LEU A 58 7.19 13.02 11.36
CA LEU A 58 6.30 14.16 11.56
C LEU A 58 7.06 15.28 12.29
N SER A 59 6.98 16.49 11.74
CA SER A 59 7.39 17.74 12.39
C SER A 59 6.20 18.37 13.10
N VAL A 60 6.45 19.32 14.00
CA VAL A 60 5.35 20.09 14.62
C VAL A 60 4.58 20.84 13.54
N GLY A 61 3.25 20.68 13.55
CA GLY A 61 2.33 21.15 12.52
C GLY A 61 1.95 20.08 11.50
N ASP A 62 2.73 19.01 11.37
CA ASP A 62 2.45 17.95 10.40
C ASP A 62 1.26 17.11 10.84
N ARG A 63 0.45 16.75 9.84
CA ARG A 63 -0.61 15.78 9.95
C ARG A 63 -0.10 14.40 9.55
N LEU A 64 -0.48 13.39 10.32
CA LEU A 64 -0.25 12.00 9.94
C LEU A 64 -1.08 11.66 8.69
N PRO A 65 -0.46 11.22 7.58
CA PRO A 65 -1.15 11.04 6.31
C PRO A 65 -2.39 10.12 6.40
N GLY A 66 -3.49 10.59 5.81
CA GLY A 66 -4.77 9.87 5.79
C GLY A 66 -5.61 10.00 7.05
N THR A 67 -5.20 10.81 8.03
CA THR A 67 -5.87 10.93 9.34
C THR A 67 -6.19 12.38 9.70
N ASP A 68 -6.86 12.58 10.83
CA ASP A 68 -7.03 13.87 11.50
C ASP A 68 -6.02 14.11 12.63
N ILE A 69 -5.02 13.23 12.78
CA ILE A 69 -4.01 13.27 13.84
C ILE A 69 -2.91 14.26 13.45
N VAL A 70 -2.70 15.28 14.28
CA VAL A 70 -1.71 16.34 14.04
C VAL A 70 -0.71 16.40 15.20
N LEU A 71 0.59 16.44 14.90
CA LEU A 71 1.62 16.70 15.90
C LEU A 71 1.63 18.20 16.23
N THR A 72 1.24 18.59 17.44
CA THR A 72 1.09 20.01 17.80
C THR A 72 2.26 20.57 18.60
N ALA A 73 3.00 19.73 19.32
CA ALA A 73 4.20 20.14 20.03
C ALA A 73 5.10 18.93 20.35
N ILE A 74 6.38 19.18 20.61
CA ILE A 74 7.27 18.24 21.27
C ILE A 74 7.81 18.91 22.53
N THR A 75 7.67 18.24 23.67
CA THR A 75 7.99 18.78 25.00
C THR A 75 8.80 17.77 25.79
N ASP A 76 9.30 18.19 26.95
CA ASP A 76 9.99 17.28 27.89
C ASP A 76 9.09 16.15 28.42
N ASN A 77 7.76 16.32 28.34
CA ASN A 77 6.78 15.31 28.76
C ASN A 77 6.36 14.34 27.63
N GLY A 78 6.94 14.49 26.43
CA GLY A 78 6.60 13.71 25.24
C GLY A 78 6.07 14.55 24.09
N ALA A 79 5.55 13.86 23.09
CA ALA A 79 4.98 14.47 21.88
C ALA A 79 3.48 14.75 22.09
N GLU A 80 3.04 15.97 21.82
CA GLU A 80 1.65 16.35 21.92
C GLU A 80 0.96 16.24 20.56
N PHE A 81 -0.13 15.51 20.51
CA PHE A 81 -0.97 15.36 19.33
C PHE A 81 -2.35 15.96 19.56
N GLN A 82 -2.95 16.46 18.49
CA GLN A 82 -4.39 16.67 18.41
C GLN A 82 -5.00 15.45 17.72
N ILE A 83 -5.92 14.76 18.40
CA ILE A 83 -6.62 13.56 17.92
C ILE A 83 -8.11 13.79 18.14
N ALA A 84 -8.94 13.70 17.10
CA ALA A 84 -10.37 13.99 17.18
C ALA A 84 -10.67 15.35 17.84
N GLY A 85 -9.83 16.37 17.58
CA GLY A 85 -9.95 17.70 18.16
C GLY A 85 -9.47 17.85 19.61
N MET A 86 -8.99 16.78 20.24
CA MET A 86 -8.53 16.79 21.64
C MET A 86 -7.01 16.70 21.74
N ARG A 87 -6.43 17.42 22.70
CA ARG A 87 -5.01 17.32 23.04
C ARG A 87 -4.72 15.98 23.73
N SER A 88 -3.68 15.28 23.26
CA SER A 88 -3.18 14.02 23.81
C SER A 88 -1.66 14.03 23.83
N VAL A 89 -1.06 13.81 25.01
CA VAL A 89 0.40 13.60 25.11
C VAL A 89 0.70 12.12 24.87
N ARG A 90 1.74 11.83 24.07
CA ARG A 90 2.18 10.49 23.70
C ARG A 90 3.67 10.33 23.97
N ASN A 91 4.03 9.18 24.52
CA ASN A 91 5.39 8.78 24.81
C ASN A 91 5.91 7.76 23.79
N LEU A 92 7.21 7.49 23.86
CA LEU A 92 7.83 6.42 23.10
C LEU A 92 7.11 5.09 23.37
N GLY A 93 6.71 4.40 22.31
CA GLY A 93 5.95 3.15 22.36
C GLY A 93 4.43 3.32 22.40
N ASP A 94 3.88 4.53 22.58
CA ASP A 94 2.43 4.75 22.54
C ASP A 94 1.87 4.58 21.12
N SER A 95 0.57 4.29 21.02
CA SER A 95 -0.11 4.10 19.74
C SER A 95 -0.69 5.40 19.17
N LEU A 96 -0.77 5.44 17.84
CA LEU A 96 -1.60 6.37 17.06
C LEU A 96 -2.46 5.53 16.12
N ASP A 97 -3.68 5.26 16.55
CA ASP A 97 -4.62 4.42 15.83
C ASP A 97 -5.69 5.30 15.16
N TYR A 98 -6.05 4.95 13.93
CA TYR A 98 -7.08 5.65 13.17
C TYR A 98 -7.98 4.66 12.44
N ASP A 99 -9.28 4.91 12.49
CA ASP A 99 -10.30 4.20 11.72
C ASP A 99 -11.27 5.23 11.14
N GLY A 100 -11.38 5.30 9.82
CA GLY A 100 -12.28 6.26 9.18
C GLY A 100 -12.20 6.24 7.67
N ASP A 101 -12.69 7.28 7.03
CA ASP A 101 -12.51 7.49 5.59
C ASP A 101 -11.25 8.33 5.32
N TRP A 102 -10.68 8.17 4.12
CA TRP A 102 -9.57 9.01 3.68
C TRP A 102 -10.08 10.45 3.45
N PRO A 103 -9.44 11.45 4.07
CA PRO A 103 -9.91 12.82 3.96
C PRO A 103 -9.81 13.37 2.54
N GLY A 104 -10.88 14.04 2.08
CA GLY A 104 -10.90 14.72 0.78
C GLY A 104 -11.24 13.83 -0.41
N ILE A 105 -11.58 12.55 -0.20
CA ILE A 105 -11.99 11.64 -1.28
C ILE A 105 -13.06 10.65 -0.83
N GLY A 106 -14.13 10.53 -1.61
CA GLY A 106 -15.24 9.62 -1.29
C GLY A 106 -14.90 8.15 -1.58
N GLY A 107 -15.53 7.22 -0.87
CA GLY A 107 -15.43 5.78 -1.18
C GLY A 107 -14.04 5.18 -0.96
N VAL A 108 -13.20 5.81 -0.12
CA VAL A 108 -11.91 5.27 0.32
C VAL A 108 -11.94 5.16 1.85
N SER A 109 -12.00 3.95 2.38
CA SER A 109 -11.93 3.71 3.82
C SER A 109 -10.49 3.40 4.22
N TYR A 110 -10.02 3.91 5.35
CA TYR A 110 -8.65 3.83 5.83
C TYR A 110 -8.58 3.44 7.31
N ASN A 111 -7.76 2.43 7.60
CA ASN A 111 -7.42 2.03 8.96
C ASN A 111 -5.90 2.00 9.10
N ALA A 112 -5.42 2.51 10.23
CA ALA A 112 -4.01 2.50 10.54
C ALA A 112 -3.77 2.20 12.02
N ARG A 113 -2.68 1.48 12.28
CA ARG A 113 -2.16 1.20 13.62
C ARG A 113 -0.69 1.57 13.59
N PHE A 114 -0.32 2.58 14.38
CA PHE A 114 1.06 3.06 14.46
C PHE A 114 1.57 3.05 15.89
N ARG A 115 2.89 2.94 16.01
CA ARG A 115 3.64 3.15 17.24
C ARG A 115 4.63 4.27 17.06
N LEU A 116 4.75 5.14 18.08
CA LEU A 116 5.87 6.05 18.18
C LEU A 116 7.12 5.24 18.51
N TYR A 117 8.15 5.32 17.68
CA TYR A 117 9.40 4.60 17.92
C TYR A 117 10.61 5.55 18.04
N TYR A 118 10.41 6.84 17.80
CA TYR A 118 11.40 7.87 18.06
C TYR A 118 10.72 9.22 18.35
N ILE A 119 11.20 9.92 19.38
CA ILE A 119 10.83 11.31 19.68
C ILE A 119 12.13 12.11 19.77
N GLY A 120 12.39 12.96 18.79
CA GLY A 120 13.52 13.89 18.75
C GLY A 120 13.09 15.30 19.14
N SER A 121 14.01 16.27 19.06
CA SER A 121 13.71 17.66 19.40
C SER A 121 12.86 18.39 18.35
N SER A 122 12.91 17.95 17.09
CA SER A 122 12.22 18.59 15.96
C SER A 122 11.22 17.69 15.25
N SER A 123 11.27 16.38 15.48
CA SER A 123 10.37 15.42 14.83
C SER A 123 10.08 14.20 15.68
N VAL A 124 8.97 13.54 15.36
CA VAL A 124 8.56 12.24 15.86
C VAL A 124 8.57 11.26 14.69
N ARG A 125 9.04 10.03 14.91
CA ARG A 125 8.87 8.96 13.92
C ARG A 125 7.87 7.93 14.41
N VAL A 126 6.99 7.54 13.49
CA VAL A 126 5.94 6.56 13.72
C VAL A 126 6.02 5.49 12.65
N ALA A 127 5.78 4.25 13.05
CA ALA A 127 5.82 3.09 12.16
C ALA A 127 4.71 2.12 12.52
N GLY A 128 4.26 1.33 11.55
CA GLY A 128 3.22 0.34 11.77
C GLY A 128 2.60 -0.12 10.46
N VAL A 129 1.31 -0.45 10.51
CA VAL A 129 0.58 -1.00 9.38
C VAL A 129 -0.65 -0.17 9.06
N HIS A 130 -1.07 -0.25 7.81
CA HIS A 130 -2.30 0.35 7.34
C HIS A 130 -3.05 -0.56 6.37
N ARG A 131 -4.35 -0.29 6.20
CA ARG A 131 -5.21 -0.87 5.18
C ARG A 131 -6.11 0.22 4.63
N PHE A 132 -6.28 0.27 3.31
CA PHE A 132 -7.41 0.99 2.74
C PHE A 132 -8.12 0.20 1.65
N VAL A 133 -9.41 0.51 1.51
CA VAL A 133 -10.29 -0.06 0.51
C VAL A 133 -10.80 1.06 -0.38
N ILE A 134 -10.52 0.97 -1.68
CA ILE A 134 -11.09 1.85 -2.70
C ILE A 134 -12.31 1.15 -3.30
N ARG A 135 -13.47 1.79 -3.22
CA ARG A 135 -14.71 1.32 -3.85
C ARG A 135 -14.87 1.87 -5.25
N ASP A 136 -15.67 1.16 -6.03
CA ASP A 136 -16.09 1.53 -7.39
C ASP A 136 -14.88 1.72 -8.32
N ILE A 137 -13.97 0.76 -8.30
CA ILE A 137 -12.79 0.79 -9.18
C ILE A 137 -13.23 0.69 -10.63
N GLN A 138 -12.62 1.50 -11.48
CA GLN A 138 -12.81 1.54 -12.93
C GLN A 138 -11.44 1.83 -13.56
N PRO A 139 -10.58 0.79 -13.70
CA PRO A 139 -9.22 1.00 -14.17
C PRO A 139 -9.18 1.56 -15.59
N VAL A 140 -8.41 2.63 -15.78
CA VAL A 140 -8.16 3.22 -17.11
C VAL A 140 -6.66 3.48 -17.23
N GLU A 141 -6.04 2.88 -18.24
CA GLU A 141 -4.64 3.16 -18.56
C GLU A 141 -4.50 4.59 -19.06
N ALA A 142 -3.55 5.33 -18.47
CA ALA A 142 -3.28 6.70 -18.82
C ALA A 142 -1.88 7.09 -18.35
N ASP A 143 -1.23 8.01 -19.06
CA ASP A 143 0.03 8.59 -18.57
C ASP A 143 -0.26 9.64 -17.49
N VAL A 144 -0.39 9.16 -16.25
CA VAL A 144 -0.69 9.99 -15.07
C VAL A 144 0.58 10.37 -14.34
N THR A 145 0.63 11.47 -13.61
CA THR A 145 1.72 11.67 -12.64
C THR A 145 1.28 11.15 -11.27
N VAL A 146 2.04 10.21 -10.71
CA VAL A 146 1.81 9.69 -9.34
C VAL A 146 2.73 10.46 -8.39
N ASN A 147 2.25 11.57 -7.85
CA ASN A 147 3.01 12.47 -6.97
C ASN A 147 2.15 12.98 -5.81
N GLY A 148 2.75 13.76 -4.90
CA GLY A 148 2.09 14.26 -3.69
C GLY A 148 2.07 13.21 -2.57
N ASN A 149 0.92 13.06 -1.91
CA ASN A 149 0.74 12.08 -0.84
C ASN A 149 0.58 10.69 -1.44
N THR A 150 1.72 10.02 -1.61
CA THR A 150 1.78 8.67 -2.18
C THR A 150 1.92 7.63 -1.09
N LEU A 151 1.20 6.52 -1.27
CA LEU A 151 1.33 5.32 -0.46
C LEU A 151 1.89 4.20 -1.33
N ARG A 152 2.95 3.56 -0.85
CA ARG A 152 3.57 2.39 -1.48
C ARG A 152 3.23 1.16 -0.67
N MET A 153 2.64 0.16 -1.31
CA MET A 153 2.19 -1.05 -0.62
C MET A 153 2.52 -2.30 -1.42
N PRO A 154 2.79 -3.42 -0.73
CA PRO A 154 2.82 -4.72 -1.38
C PRO A 154 1.47 -5.01 -2.01
N PHE A 155 1.52 -5.62 -3.18
CA PHE A 155 0.35 -6.07 -3.91
C PHE A 155 0.62 -7.48 -4.40
N THR A 156 -0.32 -8.39 -4.14
CA THR A 156 -0.31 -9.75 -4.69
C THR A 156 -1.75 -10.12 -5.02
N VAL A 157 -1.96 -10.72 -6.19
CA VAL A 157 -3.27 -11.23 -6.59
C VAL A 157 -3.12 -12.52 -7.39
N ASN A 158 -4.06 -13.44 -7.19
CA ASN A 158 -4.27 -14.58 -8.07
C ASN A 158 -5.29 -14.18 -9.13
N VAL A 159 -5.02 -14.49 -10.38
CA VAL A 159 -5.84 -14.08 -11.52
C VAL A 159 -6.12 -15.31 -12.36
N SER A 160 -7.40 -15.67 -12.50
CA SER A 160 -7.79 -16.79 -13.37
C SER A 160 -7.63 -16.42 -14.85
N THR A 161 -7.50 -17.43 -15.70
CA THR A 161 -7.50 -17.23 -17.16
C THR A 161 -8.78 -16.52 -17.60
N GLY A 162 -8.62 -15.43 -18.35
CA GLY A 162 -9.70 -14.53 -18.77
C GLY A 162 -10.04 -13.42 -17.77
N GLU A 163 -9.49 -13.47 -16.54
CA GLU A 163 -9.73 -12.47 -15.51
C GLU A 163 -8.72 -11.31 -15.60
N GLN A 164 -9.17 -10.13 -15.17
CA GLN A 164 -8.39 -8.91 -15.10
C GLN A 164 -7.55 -8.88 -13.81
N ILE A 165 -6.30 -8.44 -13.90
CA ILE A 165 -5.47 -8.12 -12.73
C ILE A 165 -6.13 -6.94 -12.03
N ALA A 166 -6.63 -7.17 -10.81
CA ALA A 166 -7.39 -6.20 -10.04
C ALA A 166 -6.71 -4.82 -9.98
N GLY A 167 -7.45 -3.77 -10.37
CA GLY A 167 -6.99 -2.39 -10.36
C GLY A 167 -6.16 -1.94 -11.59
N THR A 168 -5.94 -2.82 -12.57
CA THR A 168 -5.30 -2.51 -13.85
C THR A 168 -6.23 -2.85 -15.01
N THR A 169 -5.92 -2.49 -16.25
CA THR A 169 -6.62 -2.98 -17.47
C THR A 169 -6.07 -4.30 -18.00
N LEU A 170 -5.02 -4.84 -17.38
CA LEU A 170 -4.33 -6.05 -17.84
C LEU A 170 -5.09 -7.30 -17.43
N SER A 171 -4.99 -8.38 -18.20
CA SER A 171 -5.65 -9.65 -17.91
C SER A 171 -4.74 -10.85 -18.15
N TYR A 172 -5.03 -11.97 -17.50
CA TYR A 172 -4.28 -13.21 -17.72
C TYR A 172 -4.90 -14.05 -18.85
N GLY A 173 -4.09 -14.46 -19.82
CA GLY A 173 -4.52 -15.19 -21.02
C GLY A 173 -4.29 -16.70 -20.99
N GLY A 174 -3.75 -17.26 -19.90
CA GLY A 174 -3.28 -18.65 -19.85
C GLY A 174 -1.80 -18.76 -20.20
N GLN A 175 -1.33 -19.98 -20.46
CA GLN A 175 0.08 -20.28 -20.71
C GLN A 175 0.31 -20.81 -22.12
N GLU A 176 1.47 -20.47 -22.68
CA GLU A 176 2.08 -21.14 -23.83
C GLU A 176 3.53 -21.54 -23.53
N GLU A 177 4.18 -22.21 -24.49
CA GLU A 177 5.60 -22.62 -24.38
C GLU A 177 6.53 -21.47 -24.00
N ARG A 178 6.21 -20.24 -24.43
CA ARG A 178 7.03 -19.05 -24.20
C ARG A 178 6.86 -18.43 -22.80
N GLY A 179 5.73 -18.67 -22.13
CA GLY A 179 5.41 -18.09 -20.83
C GLY A 179 3.89 -17.90 -20.62
N GLY A 180 3.54 -17.29 -19.49
CA GLY A 180 2.17 -16.83 -19.24
C GLY A 180 1.84 -15.61 -20.09
N ILE A 181 0.63 -15.55 -20.65
CA ILE A 181 0.17 -14.47 -21.53
C ILE A 181 -0.45 -13.36 -20.69
N ILE A 182 0.02 -12.12 -20.86
CA ILE A 182 -0.62 -10.92 -20.34
C ILE A 182 -1.29 -10.17 -21.49
N ASN A 183 -2.61 -10.00 -21.39
CA ASN A 183 -3.41 -9.23 -22.34
C ASN A 183 -3.57 -7.79 -21.86
N GLY A 184 -4.01 -6.91 -22.77
CA GLY A 184 -4.27 -5.50 -22.48
C GLY A 184 -3.00 -4.63 -22.50
N LEU A 185 -1.87 -5.18 -22.96
CA LEU A 185 -0.65 -4.41 -23.19
C LEU A 185 -0.80 -3.49 -24.43
N PRO A 186 0.00 -2.42 -24.52
CA PRO A 186 0.09 -1.59 -25.72
C PRO A 186 0.32 -2.39 -27.00
N ALA A 187 -0.22 -1.88 -28.11
CA ALA A 187 -0.08 -2.54 -29.40
C ALA A 187 1.40 -2.67 -29.81
N GLY A 188 1.84 -3.91 -30.04
CA GLY A 188 3.22 -4.24 -30.39
C GLY A 188 4.08 -4.72 -29.22
N ASP A 189 3.58 -4.63 -27.99
CA ASP A 189 4.31 -5.13 -26.82
C ASP A 189 4.33 -6.66 -26.78
N TYR A 190 5.43 -7.21 -26.26
CA TYR A 190 5.61 -8.65 -26.10
C TYR A 190 4.69 -9.19 -24.99
N PRO A 191 3.82 -10.19 -25.23
CA PRO A 191 2.78 -10.58 -24.27
C PRO A 191 3.20 -11.64 -23.25
N PHE A 192 4.28 -12.37 -23.50
CA PHE A 192 4.68 -13.49 -22.65
C PHE A 192 5.51 -13.02 -21.45
N ARG A 193 5.23 -13.58 -20.27
CA ARG A 193 5.97 -13.37 -19.03
C ARG A 193 6.34 -14.72 -18.41
N LYS A 194 7.61 -14.91 -18.10
CA LYS A 194 8.12 -15.99 -17.26
C LYS A 194 8.13 -15.57 -15.79
N ILE A 195 8.32 -16.52 -14.89
CA ILE A 195 8.47 -16.22 -13.45
C ILE A 195 9.64 -15.24 -13.27
N GLY A 196 9.39 -14.16 -12.53
CA GLY A 196 10.32 -13.06 -12.29
C GLY A 196 10.22 -11.90 -13.29
N ASP A 197 9.58 -12.09 -14.45
CA ASP A 197 9.44 -11.04 -15.45
C ASP A 197 8.52 -9.91 -14.96
N SER A 198 8.91 -8.68 -15.29
CA SER A 198 8.20 -7.46 -14.88
C SER A 198 6.91 -7.24 -15.68
N ILE A 199 5.91 -6.71 -14.98
CA ILE A 199 4.65 -6.23 -15.52
C ILE A 199 4.44 -4.83 -14.91
N SER A 200 4.42 -3.82 -15.77
CA SER A 200 4.25 -2.42 -15.37
C SER A 200 2.92 -1.91 -15.89
N TRP A 201 2.20 -1.16 -15.07
CA TRP A 201 0.96 -0.50 -15.46
C TRP A 201 0.82 0.84 -14.77
N LYS A 202 0.23 1.82 -15.45
CA LYS A 202 0.05 3.17 -14.94
C LYS A 202 -1.27 3.74 -15.43
N GLY A 203 -1.96 4.46 -14.56
CA GLY A 203 -3.25 5.04 -14.91
C GLY A 203 -4.07 5.39 -13.68
N TYR A 204 -5.37 5.33 -13.84
CA TYR A 204 -6.33 5.58 -12.77
C TYR A 204 -6.97 4.27 -12.34
N VAL A 205 -6.91 3.93 -11.04
CA VAL A 205 -7.71 2.80 -10.51
C VAL A 205 -9.19 3.16 -10.41
N ARG A 206 -9.44 4.46 -10.22
CA ARG A 206 -10.71 5.16 -10.29
C ARG A 206 -10.39 6.57 -10.80
N GLY A 207 -11.31 7.24 -11.48
CA GLY A 207 -11.01 8.49 -12.22
C GLY A 207 -10.36 9.64 -11.43
N ASP A 208 -10.33 9.55 -10.11
CA ASP A 208 -9.75 10.49 -9.14
C ASP A 208 -8.50 9.95 -8.41
N ILE A 209 -8.08 8.71 -8.65
CA ILE A 209 -6.98 8.03 -7.94
C ILE A 209 -5.94 7.51 -8.93
N PRO A 210 -4.86 8.27 -9.18
CA PRO A 210 -3.76 7.81 -10.01
C PRO A 210 -2.93 6.77 -9.27
N VAL A 211 -2.52 5.73 -10.00
CA VAL A 211 -1.73 4.63 -9.46
C VAL A 211 -0.66 4.17 -10.45
N GLN A 212 0.37 3.55 -9.92
CA GLN A 212 1.40 2.85 -10.68
C GLN A 212 1.65 1.48 -10.07
N TYR A 213 1.53 0.44 -10.87
CA TYR A 213 1.90 -0.93 -10.51
C TYR A 213 3.25 -1.26 -11.11
N ASN A 214 4.16 -1.72 -10.25
CA ASN A 214 5.41 -2.35 -10.63
C ASN A 214 5.38 -3.75 -10.03
N ILE A 215 4.84 -4.69 -10.79
CA ILE A 215 4.58 -6.06 -10.34
C ILE A 215 5.37 -7.05 -11.20
N ARG A 216 5.44 -8.30 -10.77
CA ARG A 216 6.16 -9.38 -11.44
C ARG A 216 5.26 -10.61 -11.50
N MET A 217 5.50 -11.43 -12.52
CA MET A 217 4.94 -12.77 -12.58
C MET A 217 5.59 -13.64 -11.49
N LEU A 218 4.80 -14.16 -10.55
CA LEU A 218 5.29 -15.01 -9.46
C LEU A 218 5.06 -16.50 -9.79
N TYR A 219 3.95 -16.79 -10.46
CA TYR A 219 3.55 -18.13 -10.84
C TYR A 219 2.57 -18.05 -12.02
N TYR A 220 2.54 -19.08 -12.88
CA TYR A 220 1.49 -19.23 -13.87
C TYR A 220 1.32 -20.70 -14.30
N ASP A 221 0.11 -21.02 -14.72
CA ASP A 221 -0.31 -22.26 -15.38
C ASP A 221 -1.46 -21.96 -16.36
N ASP A 222 -1.98 -22.95 -17.10
CA ASP A 222 -3.06 -22.74 -18.09
C ASP A 222 -4.35 -22.11 -17.51
N SER A 223 -4.57 -22.21 -16.20
CA SER A 223 -5.80 -21.80 -15.50
C SER A 223 -5.65 -20.51 -14.69
N ARG A 224 -4.44 -20.14 -14.27
CA ARG A 224 -4.21 -18.97 -13.42
C ARG A 224 -2.78 -18.45 -13.46
N ALA A 225 -2.64 -17.18 -13.08
CA ALA A 225 -1.39 -16.57 -12.70
C ALA A 225 -1.44 -16.06 -11.26
N GLN A 226 -0.28 -15.94 -10.64
CA GLN A 226 -0.07 -15.12 -9.46
C GLN A 226 0.89 -14.01 -9.86
N VAL A 227 0.48 -12.76 -9.61
CA VAL A 227 1.33 -11.58 -9.82
C VAL A 227 1.50 -10.85 -8.50
N GLY A 228 2.65 -10.20 -8.33
CA GLY A 228 2.85 -9.35 -7.17
C GLY A 228 4.08 -8.45 -7.23
N GLY A 229 4.13 -7.46 -6.35
CA GLY A 229 5.14 -6.40 -6.32
C GLY A 229 4.61 -5.19 -5.55
N ILE A 230 4.79 -3.98 -6.11
CA ILE A 230 4.32 -2.73 -5.50
C ILE A 230 3.24 -2.06 -6.31
N VAL A 231 2.28 -1.53 -5.59
CA VAL A 231 1.42 -0.44 -6.05
C VAL A 231 1.81 0.85 -5.35
N THR A 232 1.97 1.92 -6.12
CA THR A 232 2.04 3.29 -5.60
C THR A 232 0.70 3.96 -5.91
N VAL A 233 0.01 4.42 -4.88
CA VAL A 233 -1.29 5.10 -5.00
C VAL A 233 -1.10 6.55 -4.57
N ALA A 234 -1.50 7.51 -5.40
CA ALA A 234 -1.59 8.90 -4.95
C ALA A 234 -3.00 9.18 -4.44
N LEU A 235 -3.09 9.74 -3.24
CA LEU A 235 -4.33 10.18 -2.64
C LEU A 235 -4.22 11.67 -2.34
N PRO A 236 -5.35 12.41 -2.30
CA PRO A 236 -5.31 13.82 -1.94
C PRO A 236 -4.69 14.01 -0.56
N GLY A 237 -3.82 15.01 -0.45
CA GLY A 237 -3.39 15.53 0.83
C GLY A 237 -4.37 16.55 1.39
N GLN A 238 -4.49 16.59 2.71
CA GLN A 238 -5.00 17.76 3.42
C GLN A 238 -3.82 18.59 3.91
#